data_AF-A0A522P0B0-F1
#
_entry.id   AF-A0A522P0B0-F1
#
_cell.length_a   1.000
_cell.length_b   1.000
_cell.length_c   1.000
_cell.angle_alpha   90.00
_cell.angle_beta   90.00
_cell.angle_gamma   90.00
#
_symmetry.space_group_name_H-M   'P 1'
#
loop_
_entity.id
_entity.type
_entity.pdbx_description
1 polymer ?
#
loop_
_entity_poly.entity_id
_entity_poly.type
_entity_poly.pdbx_seq_one_letter_code
_entity_poly.pdbx_strand_id
1 'polypeptide(L)'
;MLEEGYAAVTFRSVATAADVAPGLVQYYFPAVDDLFGAVLRHSTDRLIAELAAAARSERPLRAVWAYASDRRGSALLMEFLALANHRPQVRGILGEGGERVRRALLEAVTARWEADGRDHDGVPAAAALFLLAWIPRMVFLEEALGTLTGHPETIGLVERFLDDVEPLEP
;
A
#
# COMPACT_ATOMS: atom_id res chain seq x y z
N MET A 1 -15.77 -5.28 1.20
CA MET A 1 -14.38 -5.50 0.74
C MET A 1 -13.62 -6.37 1.72
N LEU A 2 -13.25 -5.88 2.91
CA LEU A 2 -12.50 -6.74 3.85
C LEU A 2 -13.34 -7.87 4.45
N GLU A 3 -14.65 -7.68 4.60
CA GLU A 3 -15.56 -8.68 5.19
C GLU A 3 -16.11 -9.65 4.13
N GLU A 4 -16.62 -9.12 3.02
CA GLU A 4 -17.36 -9.89 1.99
C GLU A 4 -16.72 -9.84 0.59
N GLY A 5 -15.48 -9.36 0.48
CA GLY A 5 -14.81 -9.15 -0.81
C GLY A 5 -15.33 -7.92 -1.58
N TYR A 6 -14.70 -7.64 -2.73
CA TYR A 6 -15.10 -6.53 -3.61
C TYR A 6 -16.42 -6.80 -4.34
N ALA A 7 -16.74 -8.07 -4.61
CA ALA A 7 -17.93 -8.45 -5.38
C ALA A 7 -19.24 -8.16 -4.63
N ALA A 8 -19.22 -8.13 -3.29
CA ALA A 8 -20.37 -7.80 -2.45
C ALA A 8 -20.69 -6.28 -2.39
N VAL A 9 -19.81 -5.43 -2.93
CA VAL A 9 -20.02 -3.97 -2.92
C VAL A 9 -21.04 -3.58 -3.99
N THR A 10 -22.19 -3.11 -3.52
CA THR A 10 -23.29 -2.57 -4.32
C THR A 10 -23.76 -1.26 -3.71
N PHE A 11 -24.50 -0.42 -4.44
CA PHE A 11 -25.09 0.78 -3.84
C PHE A 11 -25.97 0.47 -2.64
N ARG A 12 -26.67 -0.67 -2.64
CA ARG A 12 -27.49 -1.09 -1.51
C ARG A 12 -26.64 -1.43 -0.29
N SER A 13 -25.61 -2.27 -0.44
CA SER A 13 -24.76 -2.64 0.70
C SER A 13 -24.00 -1.44 1.26
N VAL A 14 -23.56 -0.51 0.41
CA VAL A 14 -22.92 0.73 0.82
C VAL A 14 -23.91 1.64 1.57
N ALA A 15 -25.12 1.79 1.04
CA ALA A 15 -26.16 2.61 1.68
C ALA A 15 -26.55 2.05 3.06
N THR A 16 -26.70 0.73 3.17
CA THR A 16 -26.94 0.06 4.44
C THR A 16 -25.79 0.28 5.42
N ALA A 17 -24.54 0.12 4.99
CA ALA A 17 -23.38 0.32 5.85
C ALA A 17 -23.20 1.77 6.31
N ALA A 18 -23.63 2.74 5.48
CA ALA A 18 -23.53 4.17 5.77
C ALA A 18 -24.80 4.76 6.43
N ASP A 19 -25.82 3.94 6.69
CA ASP A 19 -27.13 4.36 7.22
C ASP A 19 -27.78 5.51 6.42
N VAL A 20 -27.78 5.36 5.09
CA VAL A 20 -28.39 6.33 4.15
C VAL A 20 -29.33 5.64 3.16
N ALA A 21 -30.16 6.44 2.48
CA ALA A 21 -30.97 5.94 1.39
C ALA A 21 -30.09 5.53 0.18
N PRO A 22 -30.35 4.39 -0.50
CA PRO A 22 -29.60 3.97 -1.70
C PRO A 22 -29.57 5.02 -2.82
N GLY A 23 -30.66 5.79 -2.98
CA GLY A 23 -30.74 6.89 -3.94
C GLY A 23 -29.73 8.00 -3.68
N LEU A 24 -29.33 8.22 -2.42
CA LEU A 24 -28.30 9.20 -2.07
C LEU A 24 -26.91 8.73 -2.54
N VAL A 25 -26.60 7.45 -2.40
CA VAL A 25 -25.33 6.88 -2.89
C VAL A 25 -25.26 7.00 -4.42
N GLN A 26 -26.33 6.63 -5.12
CA GLN A 26 -26.41 6.74 -6.58
C GLN A 26 -26.34 8.21 -7.07
N TYR A 27 -26.86 9.15 -6.28
CA TYR A 27 -26.76 10.59 -6.59
C TYR A 27 -25.30 11.07 -6.61
N TYR A 28 -24.47 10.63 -5.67
CA TYR A 28 -23.05 10.99 -5.63
C TYR A 28 -22.17 10.14 -6.55
N PHE A 29 -22.56 8.89 -6.80
CA PHE A 29 -21.80 7.93 -7.59
C PHE A 29 -22.70 7.34 -8.67
N PRO A 30 -22.70 7.88 -9.90
CA PRO A 30 -23.53 7.39 -10.99
C PRO A 30 -23.28 5.91 -11.33
N ALA A 31 -22.03 5.46 -11.23
CA ALA A 31 -21.63 4.07 -11.33
C ALA A 31 -20.89 3.57 -10.08
N VAL A 32 -20.95 2.26 -9.82
CA VAL A 32 -20.18 1.63 -8.74
C VAL A 32 -18.67 1.83 -8.94
N ASP A 33 -18.21 1.95 -10.19
CA ASP A 33 -16.81 2.26 -10.51
C ASP A 33 -16.41 3.68 -10.08
N ASP A 34 -17.35 4.64 -10.10
CA ASP A 34 -17.10 6.00 -9.59
C ASP A 34 -16.93 5.98 -8.08
N LEU A 35 -17.71 5.16 -7.37
CA LEU A 35 -17.56 4.93 -5.93
C LEU A 35 -16.17 4.34 -5.63
N PHE A 36 -15.77 3.27 -6.32
CA PHE A 36 -14.45 2.66 -6.13
C PHE A 36 -13.32 3.65 -6.45
N GLY A 37 -13.46 4.42 -7.53
CA GLY A 37 -12.51 5.45 -7.90
C GLY A 37 -12.38 6.55 -6.85
N ALA A 38 -13.50 6.99 -6.26
CA ALA A 38 -13.49 7.97 -5.18
C ALA A 38 -12.80 7.44 -3.92
N VAL A 39 -13.08 6.19 -3.53
CA VAL A 39 -12.41 5.54 -2.39
C VAL A 39 -10.90 5.42 -2.64
N LEU A 40 -10.48 4.97 -3.82
CA LEU A 40 -9.06 4.85 -4.18
C LEU A 40 -8.34 6.20 -4.14
N ARG A 41 -8.92 7.24 -4.76
CA ARG A 41 -8.34 8.59 -4.74
C ARG A 41 -8.20 9.11 -3.32
N HIS A 42 -9.28 9.06 -2.54
CA HIS A 42 -9.25 9.51 -1.14
C HIS A 42 -8.23 8.75 -0.30
N SER A 43 -8.16 7.43 -0.45
CA SER A 43 -7.21 6.58 0.28
C SER A 43 -5.77 6.87 -0.13
N THR A 44 -5.52 7.08 -1.42
CA THR A 44 -4.19 7.44 -1.95
C THR A 44 -3.74 8.80 -1.40
N ASP A 45 -4.62 9.81 -1.44
CA ASP A 45 -4.29 11.16 -0.96
C ASP A 45 -3.98 11.16 0.54
N ARG A 46 -4.77 10.43 1.33
CA ARG A 46 -4.50 10.22 2.76
C ARG A 46 -3.19 9.51 3.01
N LEU A 47 -2.94 8.41 2.29
CA LEU A 47 -1.73 7.62 2.43
C LEU A 47 -0.47 8.45 2.12
N ILE A 48 -0.51 9.25 1.04
CA ILE A 48 0.61 10.14 0.71
C ILE A 48 0.86 11.14 1.83
N ALA A 49 -0.19 11.71 2.44
CA ALA A 49 -0.03 12.64 3.56
C ALA A 49 0.57 11.96 4.80
N GLU A 50 0.12 10.75 5.14
CA GLU A 50 0.62 9.95 6.26
C GLU A 50 2.09 9.55 6.05
N LEU A 51 2.43 9.06 4.86
CA LEU A 51 3.80 8.68 4.50
C LEU A 51 4.74 9.88 4.41
N ALA A 52 4.29 11.02 3.90
CA ALA A 52 5.09 12.24 3.88
C ALA A 52 5.43 12.72 5.30
N ALA A 53 4.55 12.50 6.28
CA ALA A 53 4.84 12.77 7.68
C ALA A 53 5.86 11.79 8.26
N ALA A 54 5.68 10.49 8.00
CA ALA A 54 6.58 9.46 8.49
C ALA A 54 7.98 9.54 7.87
N ALA A 55 8.08 9.97 6.62
CA ALA A 55 9.35 10.10 5.93
C ALA A 55 10.13 11.37 6.28
N ARG A 56 9.54 12.30 7.04
CA ARG A 56 10.27 13.36 7.76
C ARG A 56 10.88 12.89 9.08
N SER A 57 10.66 11.63 9.47
CA SER A 57 11.34 11.03 10.62
C SER A 57 12.78 10.65 10.26
N GLU A 58 13.57 10.30 11.27
CA GLU A 58 14.94 9.82 11.07
C GLU A 58 15.03 8.43 10.42
N ARG A 59 13.90 7.72 10.29
CA ARG A 59 13.83 6.33 9.80
C ARG A 59 12.77 6.11 8.71
N PRO A 60 12.91 6.75 7.54
CA PRO A 60 11.92 6.67 6.47
C PRO A 60 11.74 5.26 5.85
N LEU A 61 12.79 4.43 5.73
CA LEU A 61 12.68 3.06 5.20
C LEU A 61 11.90 2.15 6.14
N ARG A 62 12.10 2.29 7.46
CA ARG A 62 11.28 1.60 8.45
C ARG A 62 9.82 2.03 8.44
N ALA A 63 9.56 3.32 8.21
CA ALA A 63 8.19 3.78 8.03
C ALA A 63 7.51 3.12 6.82
N VAL A 64 8.23 3.00 5.70
CA VAL A 64 7.75 2.25 4.51
C VAL A 64 7.49 0.79 4.85
N TRP A 65 8.44 0.14 5.54
CA TRP A 65 8.33 -1.25 5.92
C TRP A 65 7.13 -1.51 6.83
N ALA A 66 6.91 -0.68 7.84
CA ALA A 66 5.76 -0.76 8.73
C ALA A 66 4.44 -0.57 7.97
N TYR A 67 4.39 0.41 7.07
CA TYR A 67 3.23 0.62 6.19
C TYR A 67 2.95 -0.60 5.31
N ALA A 68 3.99 -1.16 4.67
CA ALA A 68 3.84 -2.31 3.79
C ALA A 68 3.45 -3.58 4.55
N SER A 69 3.86 -3.70 5.81
CA SER A 69 3.59 -4.84 6.68
C SER A 69 2.20 -4.81 7.33
N ASP A 70 1.44 -3.72 7.19
CA ASP A 70 0.07 -3.66 7.68
C ASP A 70 -0.82 -4.66 6.92
N ARG A 71 -1.29 -5.69 7.65
CA ARG A 71 -2.12 -6.77 7.09
C ARG A 71 -3.43 -6.23 6.54
N ARG A 72 -4.04 -5.23 7.20
CA ARG A 72 -5.34 -4.69 6.80
C ARG A 72 -5.23 -3.91 5.49
N GLY A 73 -4.22 -3.06 5.35
CA GLY A 73 -3.90 -2.33 4.14
C GLY A 73 -3.53 -3.27 2.98
N SER A 74 -2.75 -4.33 3.27
CA SER A 74 -2.40 -5.36 2.29
C SER A 74 -3.64 -6.10 1.78
N ALA A 75 -4.53 -6.54 2.68
CA ALA A 75 -5.79 -7.18 2.30
C ALA A 75 -6.65 -6.26 1.42
N LEU A 76 -6.78 -4.98 1.78
CA LEU A 76 -7.55 -4.01 1.00
C LEU A 76 -6.95 -3.79 -0.40
N LEU A 77 -5.62 -3.70 -0.50
CA LEU A 77 -4.93 -3.58 -1.78
C LEU A 77 -5.19 -4.80 -2.68
N MET A 78 -5.16 -6.02 -2.12
CA MET A 78 -5.45 -7.25 -2.87
C MET A 78 -6.89 -7.27 -3.41
N GLU A 79 -7.86 -6.82 -2.62
CA GLU A 79 -9.25 -6.67 -3.08
C GLU A 79 -9.36 -5.68 -4.26
N PHE A 80 -8.63 -4.57 -4.21
CA PHE A 80 -8.60 -3.62 -5.32
C PHE A 80 -7.87 -4.14 -6.56
N LEU A 81 -6.78 -4.91 -6.39
CA LEU A 81 -6.09 -5.58 -7.50
C LEU A 81 -7.00 -6.62 -8.18
N ALA A 82 -7.70 -7.42 -7.39
CA ALA A 82 -8.68 -8.39 -7.90
C ALA A 82 -9.81 -7.68 -8.67
N LEU A 83 -10.36 -6.59 -8.12
CA LEU A 83 -11.34 -5.75 -8.81
C LEU A 83 -10.79 -5.17 -10.13
N ALA A 84 -9.55 -4.68 -10.12
CA ALA A 84 -8.90 -4.07 -11.28
C ALA A 84 -8.67 -5.06 -12.44
N ASN A 85 -8.63 -6.37 -12.19
CA ASN A 85 -8.58 -7.37 -13.26
C ASN A 85 -9.83 -7.33 -14.15
N HIS A 86 -10.98 -6.95 -13.60
CA HIS A 86 -12.25 -6.95 -14.29
C HIS A 86 -12.75 -5.55 -14.68
N ARG A 87 -12.10 -4.48 -14.19
CA ARG A 87 -12.58 -3.09 -14.36
C ARG A 87 -11.48 -2.14 -14.84
N PRO A 88 -11.41 -1.82 -16.14
CA PRO A 88 -10.35 -0.98 -16.71
C PRO A 88 -10.24 0.42 -16.10
N GLN A 89 -11.37 1.06 -15.76
CA GLN A 89 -11.38 2.38 -15.12
C GLN A 89 -10.71 2.34 -13.74
N VAL A 90 -11.07 1.34 -12.92
CA VAL A 90 -10.47 1.13 -11.59
C VAL A 90 -8.98 0.81 -11.72
N ARG A 91 -8.59 0.00 -12.71
CA ARG A 91 -7.17 -0.32 -12.99
C ARG A 91 -6.34 0.93 -13.26
N GLY A 92 -6.85 1.85 -14.08
CA GLY A 92 -6.17 3.12 -14.36
C GLY A 92 -5.93 3.94 -13.09
N ILE A 93 -6.99 4.11 -12.28
CA ILE A 93 -6.92 4.86 -11.02
C ILE A 93 -5.97 4.20 -10.02
N LEU A 94 -5.98 2.87 -9.92
CA LEU A 94 -5.09 2.12 -9.04
C LEU A 94 -3.63 2.27 -9.46
N GLY A 95 -3.34 2.19 -10.77
CA GLY A 95 -2.00 2.38 -11.31
C GLY A 95 -1.46 3.79 -11.07
N GLU A 96 -2.28 4.82 -11.36
CA GLU A 96 -1.95 6.22 -11.10
C GLU A 96 -1.69 6.47 -9.61
N GLY A 97 -2.55 5.93 -8.73
CA GLY A 97 -2.39 6.04 -7.28
C GLY A 97 -1.11 5.36 -6.78
N GLY A 98 -0.82 4.14 -7.26
CA GLY A 98 0.40 3.41 -6.91
C GLY A 98 1.67 4.14 -7.34
N GLU A 99 1.68 4.74 -8.53
CA GLU A 99 2.82 5.54 -9.00
C GLU A 99 2.99 6.84 -8.19
N ARG A 100 1.89 7.52 -7.85
CA ARG A 100 1.94 8.70 -6.96
C ARG A 100 2.51 8.36 -5.59
N VAL A 101 2.07 7.26 -4.98
CA VAL A 101 2.59 6.77 -3.69
C VAL A 101 4.08 6.45 -3.81
N ARG A 102 4.49 5.70 -4.85
CA ARG A 102 5.89 5.33 -5.05
C ARG A 102 6.78 6.56 -5.21
N ARG A 103 6.34 7.57 -5.98
CA ARG A 103 7.10 8.81 -6.17
C ARG A 103 7.26 9.60 -4.89
N ALA A 104 6.17 9.76 -4.13
CA ALA A 104 6.21 10.46 -2.83
C ALA A 104 7.15 9.76 -1.84
N LEU A 105 7.11 8.41 -1.80
CA LEU A 105 8.03 7.64 -0.98
C LEU A 105 9.47 7.77 -1.44
N LEU A 106 9.72 7.67 -2.75
CA LEU A 106 11.07 7.77 -3.30
C LEU A 106 11.69 9.13 -2.99
N GLU A 107 10.96 10.21 -3.22
CA GLU A 107 11.39 11.58 -2.89
C GLU A 107 11.81 11.69 -1.43
N ALA A 108 11.03 11.10 -0.52
CA ALA A 108 11.29 11.22 0.89
C ALA A 108 12.42 10.31 1.41
N VAL A 109 12.63 9.12 0.81
CA VAL A 109 13.75 8.24 1.18
C VAL A 109 15.07 8.65 0.54
N THR A 110 15.05 9.28 -0.64
CA THR A 110 16.27 9.59 -1.43
C THR A 110 17.20 10.52 -0.66
N ALA A 111 16.65 11.56 -0.02
CA ALA A 111 17.45 12.49 0.77
C ALA A 111 18.22 11.79 1.91
N ARG A 112 17.58 10.83 2.59
CA ARG A 112 18.23 10.02 3.64
C ARG A 112 19.22 9.03 3.06
N TRP A 113 18.85 8.36 1.97
CA TRP A 113 19.69 7.39 1.27
C TRP A 113 21.01 8.02 0.79
N GLU A 114 20.96 9.25 0.29
CA GLU A 114 22.17 10.00 -0.11
C GLU A 114 22.97 10.51 1.09
N ALA A 115 22.30 10.99 2.14
CA ALA A 115 22.95 11.50 3.36
C ALA A 115 23.66 10.42 4.18
N ASP A 116 23.23 9.16 4.05
CA ASP A 116 23.82 8.00 4.72
C ASP A 116 25.26 7.71 4.25
N GLY A 117 25.62 8.16 3.03
CA GLY A 117 26.99 8.14 2.51
C GLY A 117 27.63 6.76 2.34
N ARG A 118 26.86 5.68 2.55
CA ARG A 118 27.30 4.30 2.43
C ARG A 118 27.17 3.81 0.99
N ASP A 119 28.09 2.91 0.61
CA ASP A 119 27.94 2.12 -0.60
C ASP A 119 27.01 0.94 -0.29
N HIS A 120 25.77 1.00 -0.79
CA HIS A 120 24.78 -0.06 -0.63
C HIS A 120 24.98 -1.18 -1.67
N ASP A 121 26.24 -1.57 -1.93
CA ASP A 121 26.64 -2.50 -2.99
C ASP A 121 26.03 -2.14 -4.37
N GLY A 122 25.91 -0.84 -4.64
CA GLY A 122 25.28 -0.34 -5.86
C GLY A 122 23.75 -0.47 -5.96
N VAL A 123 23.04 -0.87 -4.89
CA VAL A 123 21.57 -0.95 -4.88
C VAL A 123 20.94 0.46 -4.94
N PRO A 124 20.11 0.78 -5.96
CA PRO A 124 19.43 2.07 -6.01
C PRO A 124 18.33 2.19 -4.96
N ALA A 125 18.13 3.39 -4.39
CA ALA A 125 17.06 3.68 -3.43
C ALA A 125 15.67 3.24 -3.93
N ALA A 126 15.39 3.44 -5.22
CA ALA A 126 14.14 3.02 -5.85
C ALA A 126 13.93 1.49 -5.86
N ALA A 127 15.02 0.72 -6.03
CA ALA A 127 14.96 -0.74 -6.01
C ALA A 127 14.72 -1.25 -4.57
N ALA A 128 15.46 -0.71 -3.60
CA ALA A 128 15.25 -1.03 -2.19
C ALA A 128 13.83 -0.69 -1.74
N LEU A 129 13.34 0.51 -2.09
CA LEU A 129 11.98 0.93 -1.80
C LEU A 129 10.93 -0.01 -2.40
N PHE A 130 11.12 -0.44 -3.66
CA PHE A 130 10.21 -1.38 -4.30
C PHE A 130 10.15 -2.71 -3.55
N LEU A 131 11.30 -3.24 -3.14
CA LEU A 131 11.40 -4.49 -2.39
C LEU A 131 10.75 -4.37 -1.01
N LEU A 132 11.07 -3.32 -0.25
CA LEU A 132 10.47 -3.03 1.05
C LEU A 132 8.95 -2.91 0.97
N ALA A 133 8.43 -2.32 -0.10
CA ALA A 133 7.00 -2.20 -0.31
C ALA A 133 6.33 -3.54 -0.67
N TRP A 134 6.95 -4.37 -1.52
CA TRP A 134 6.26 -5.56 -2.05
C TRP A 134 6.49 -6.84 -1.26
N ILE A 135 7.63 -7.00 -0.59
CA ILE A 135 7.97 -8.23 0.14
C ILE A 135 6.89 -8.59 1.18
N PRO A 136 6.47 -7.69 2.11
CA PRO A 136 5.47 -8.03 3.12
C PRO A 136 4.11 -8.39 2.50
N ARG A 137 3.77 -7.73 1.38
CA ARG A 137 2.51 -7.95 0.67
C ARG A 137 2.47 -9.31 -0.02
N MET A 138 3.59 -9.74 -0.57
CA MET A 138 3.73 -11.06 -1.17
C MET A 138 3.76 -12.15 -0.11
N VAL A 139 4.45 -11.94 1.01
CA VAL A 139 4.39 -12.84 2.18
C VAL A 139 2.94 -13.00 2.64
N PHE A 140 2.22 -11.88 2.85
CA PHE A 140 0.81 -11.91 3.22
C PHE A 140 -0.06 -12.68 2.20
N LEU A 141 0.16 -12.47 0.90
CA LEU A 141 -0.57 -13.16 -0.16
C LEU A 141 -0.29 -14.67 -0.14
N GLU A 142 0.97 -15.07 0.00
CA GLU A 142 1.37 -16.47 0.06
C GLU A 142 0.84 -17.17 1.32
N GLU A 143 0.90 -16.51 2.48
CA GLU A 143 0.30 -17.01 3.73
C GLU A 143 -1.19 -17.30 3.55
N ALA A 144 -1.92 -16.40 2.87
CA ALA A 144 -3.34 -16.59 2.58
C ALA A 144 -3.63 -17.79 1.67
N LEU A 145 -2.63 -18.24 0.91
CA LEU A 145 -2.70 -19.43 0.04
C LEU A 145 -2.12 -20.69 0.68
N GLY A 146 -1.61 -20.61 1.91
CA GLY A 146 -0.96 -21.73 2.61
C GLY A 146 0.48 -22.02 2.15
N THR A 147 1.09 -21.11 1.40
CA THR A 147 2.51 -21.17 1.01
C THR A 147 3.31 -20.43 2.08
N LEU A 148 4.23 -21.10 2.78
CA LEU A 148 4.94 -20.53 3.95
C LEU A 148 6.47 -20.60 3.85
N THR A 149 7.00 -21.36 2.89
CA THR A 149 8.44 -21.65 2.80
C THR A 149 9.24 -20.38 2.48
N GLY A 150 10.25 -20.07 3.29
CA GLY A 150 11.18 -18.95 3.03
C GLY A 150 10.72 -17.59 3.56
N HIS A 151 9.52 -17.49 4.15
CA HIS A 151 9.00 -16.21 4.67
C HIS A 151 9.82 -15.68 5.85
N PRO A 152 10.13 -16.48 6.89
CA PRO A 152 10.93 -15.98 8.02
C PRO A 152 12.33 -15.54 7.58
N GLU A 153 12.95 -16.25 6.65
CA GLU A 153 14.28 -15.93 6.11
C GLU A 153 14.26 -14.62 5.32
N THR A 154 13.22 -14.41 4.51
CA THR A 154 13.04 -13.20 3.70
C THR A 154 12.80 -11.98 4.59
N ILE A 155 11.90 -12.09 5.58
CA ILE A 155 11.68 -11.01 6.55
C ILE A 155 12.95 -10.73 7.33
N GLY A 156 13.65 -11.76 7.82
CA GLY A 156 14.90 -11.59 8.55
C GLY A 156 16.00 -10.93 7.71
N LEU A 157 16.05 -11.17 6.40
CA LEU A 157 16.98 -10.49 5.50
C LEU A 157 16.68 -8.99 5.39
N VAL A 158 15.40 -8.63 5.28
CA VAL A 158 14.99 -7.22 5.22
C VAL A 158 15.22 -6.51 6.56
N GLU A 159 14.88 -7.14 7.69
CA GLU A 159 15.10 -6.54 9.01
C GLU A 159 16.59 -6.29 9.28
N ARG A 160 17.48 -7.24 8.93
CA ARG A 160 18.93 -7.01 9.03
C ARG A 160 19.39 -5.85 8.16
N PHE A 161 18.90 -5.78 6.93
CA PHE A 161 19.18 -4.64 6.06
C PHE A 161 18.73 -3.32 6.71
N LEU A 162 17.52 -3.27 7.27
CA LEU A 162 16.99 -2.10 7.98
C LEU A 162 17.76 -1.78 9.27
N ASP A 163 18.24 -2.78 10.01
CA ASP A 163 19.09 -2.60 11.19
C ASP A 163 20.42 -1.95 10.82
N ASP A 164 20.99 -2.33 9.68
CA ASP A 164 22.19 -1.71 9.17
C ASP A 164 21.88 -0.28 8.72
N VAL A 165 20.91 -0.06 7.82
CA VAL A 165 20.68 1.27 7.21
C VAL A 165 20.00 2.29 8.12
N GLU A 166 19.09 1.84 8.98
CA GLU A 166 18.30 2.66 9.90
C GLU A 166 18.23 2.01 11.30
N PRO A 167 19.35 1.98 12.04
CA PRO A 167 19.43 1.28 13.32
C PRO A 167 18.43 1.83 14.33
N LEU A 168 17.78 0.93 15.07
CA LEU A 168 16.98 1.29 16.24
C LEU A 168 17.95 1.72 17.35
N GLU A 169 17.78 2.93 17.89
CA GLU A 169 18.53 3.39 19.05
C GLU A 169 18.24 2.45 20.23
N PRO A 170 19.26 2.15 21.06
CA PRO A 170 19.13 1.22 22.18
C PRO A 170 18.17 1.71 23.28
#